data_AF-A0A2A3XS21-F1
#
_entry.id   AF-A0A2A3XS21-F1
#
_cell.length_a   1.000
_cell.length_b   1.000
_cell.length_c   1.000
_cell.angle_alpha   90.00
_cell.angle_beta   90.00
_cell.angle_gamma   90.00
#
_symmetry.space_group_name_H-M   'P 1'
#
loop_
_entity.id
_entity.type
_entity.pdbx_description
1 polymer ?
#
loop_
_entity_poly.entity_id
_entity_poly.type
_entity_poly.pdbx_seq_one_letter_code
_entity_poly.pdbx_strand_id
1 'polypeptide(L)'
;MRILGRRRKKQNGTDNEKLDGITEVEQAIQRRKDADSAGHVRGQHFTELVPTLNALRSAGAPKADEYLGLLLEIIDAAEQAASIEGVEPAPGYTRRAAVIYRRRKDYAAELALLERYEAACPSGRGGTFSERIQKAESLLEVAP
;
A
#
# COMPACT_ATOMS: atom_id res chain seq x y z
N MET A 1 11.24 13.37 75.63
CA MET A 1 10.77 12.33 74.68
C MET A 1 10.48 13.00 73.33
N ARG A 2 11.12 12.55 72.24
CA ARG A 2 11.08 13.19 70.91
C ARG A 2 9.87 12.71 70.10
N ILE A 3 9.18 13.68 69.50
CA ILE A 3 8.24 13.50 68.37
C ILE A 3 9.06 13.63 67.07
N LEU A 4 8.50 13.15 65.95
CA LEU A 4 8.91 13.18 64.53
C LEU A 4 9.53 11.85 64.04
N GLY A 5 9.09 11.26 62.93
CA GLY A 5 8.10 11.70 61.96
C GLY A 5 7.81 10.61 60.92
N ARG A 6 6.57 10.63 60.40
CA ARG A 6 6.14 9.85 59.22
C ARG A 6 7.01 10.27 58.03
N ARG A 7 7.82 9.34 57.51
CA ARG A 7 8.52 9.51 56.23
C ARG A 7 7.52 9.21 55.10
N ARG A 8 7.20 10.23 54.31
CA ARG A 8 6.36 10.18 53.10
C ARG A 8 6.97 9.22 52.05
N LYS A 9 6.10 8.43 51.41
CA LYS A 9 6.36 7.66 50.18
C LYS A 9 6.87 8.60 49.07
N LYS A 10 7.94 8.21 48.37
CA LYS A 10 8.27 8.71 47.02
C LYS A 10 7.53 7.81 46.02
N GLN A 11 6.56 8.38 45.30
CA GLN A 11 5.99 7.82 44.07
C GLN A 11 6.35 8.81 42.95
N ASN A 12 7.53 8.65 42.35
CA ASN A 12 7.94 9.45 41.18
C ASN A 12 8.42 8.48 40.08
N GLY A 13 7.52 7.69 39.50
CA GLY A 13 7.88 6.71 38.48
C GLY A 13 6.76 6.32 37.51
N THR A 14 5.69 7.11 37.40
CA THR A 14 4.49 6.73 36.61
C THR A 14 4.05 7.76 35.58
N ASP A 15 4.71 8.92 35.52
CA ASP A 15 4.23 10.04 34.72
C ASP A 15 4.94 10.13 33.36
N ASN A 16 6.19 9.70 33.26
CA ASN A 16 6.97 9.74 32.00
C ASN A 16 6.50 8.66 31.00
N GLU A 17 6.30 7.42 31.47
CA GLU A 17 5.82 6.31 30.61
C GLU A 17 4.41 6.54 30.04
N LYS A 18 3.56 7.32 30.73
CA LYS A 18 2.22 7.68 30.23
C LYS A 18 2.26 8.76 29.16
N LEU A 19 3.21 9.70 29.23
CA LEU A 19 3.39 10.75 28.23
C LEU A 19 3.97 10.18 26.93
N ASP A 20 4.89 9.23 27.04
CA ASP A 20 5.47 8.52 25.89
C ASP A 20 4.38 7.71 25.13
N GLY A 21 3.52 6.98 25.85
CA GLY A 21 2.43 6.22 25.23
C GLY A 21 1.33 7.08 24.58
N ILE A 22 1.05 8.29 25.08
CA ILE A 22 0.12 9.23 24.43
C ILE A 22 0.70 9.71 23.10
N THR A 23 2.01 9.99 23.07
CA THR A 23 2.71 10.48 21.87
C THR A 23 2.76 9.41 20.77
N GLU A 24 2.99 8.15 21.13
CA GLU A 24 2.97 7.03 20.17
C GLU A 24 1.58 6.83 19.54
N VAL A 25 0.52 6.96 20.34
CA VAL A 25 -0.87 6.84 19.86
C VAL A 25 -1.23 8.00 18.92
N GLU A 26 -0.86 9.22 19.25
CA GLU A 26 -1.07 10.39 18.39
C GLU A 26 -0.35 10.25 17.05
N GLN A 27 0.90 9.77 17.06
CA GLN A 27 1.66 9.49 15.84
C GLN A 27 1.03 8.36 15.02
N ALA A 28 0.49 7.32 15.64
CA ALA A 28 -0.22 6.26 14.94
C ALA A 28 -1.52 6.77 14.29
N ILE A 29 -2.29 7.63 14.99
CA ILE A 29 -3.48 8.27 14.43
C ILE A 29 -3.12 9.14 13.23
N GLN A 30 -2.05 9.93 13.33
CA GLN A 30 -1.62 10.80 12.24
C GLN A 30 -1.15 9.99 11.02
N ARG A 31 -0.30 8.97 11.21
CA ARG A 31 0.13 8.08 10.12
C ARG A 31 -1.05 7.47 9.38
N ARG A 32 -2.08 7.05 10.11
CA ARG A 32 -3.28 6.47 9.50
C ARG A 32 -4.10 7.48 8.71
N LYS A 33 -4.18 8.74 9.15
CA LYS A 33 -4.80 9.81 8.37
C LYS A 33 -4.02 10.14 7.11
N ASP A 34 -2.69 10.14 7.20
CA ASP A 34 -1.82 10.41 6.05
C ASP A 34 -1.93 9.28 5.02
N ALA A 35 -1.94 8.02 5.48
CA ALA A 35 -2.15 6.86 4.62
C ALA A 35 -3.54 6.85 3.97
N ASP A 36 -4.59 7.18 4.72
CA ASP A 36 -5.95 7.32 4.19
C ASP A 36 -6.01 8.41 3.11
N SER A 37 -5.40 9.57 3.37
CA SER A 37 -5.31 10.68 2.41
C SER A 37 -4.55 10.28 1.14
N ALA A 38 -3.45 9.53 1.28
CA ALA A 38 -2.68 9.01 0.15
C ALA A 38 -3.45 7.97 -0.68
N GLY A 39 -4.41 7.27 -0.07
CA GLY A 39 -5.26 6.29 -0.75
C GLY A 39 -6.35 6.88 -1.64
N HIS A 40 -6.43 8.21 -1.79
CA HIS A 40 -7.46 8.85 -2.59
C HIS A 40 -7.06 9.02 -4.07
N VAL A 41 -7.97 8.63 -4.95
CA VAL A 41 -7.87 8.77 -6.40
C VAL A 41 -9.15 9.44 -6.90
N ARG A 42 -9.02 10.53 -7.66
CA ARG A 42 -10.16 11.29 -8.21
C ARG A 42 -11.19 11.71 -7.14
N GLY A 43 -10.71 12.02 -5.92
CA GLY A 43 -11.52 12.46 -4.80
C GLY A 43 -12.24 11.34 -4.02
N GLN A 44 -11.95 10.06 -4.31
CA GLN A 44 -12.53 8.91 -3.61
C GLN A 44 -11.42 7.97 -3.13
N HIS A 45 -11.60 7.29 -2.00
CA HIS A 45 -10.64 6.26 -1.58
C HIS A 45 -10.63 5.13 -2.61
N PHE A 46 -9.46 4.56 -2.92
CA PHE A 46 -9.33 3.62 -4.04
C PHE A 46 -10.25 2.38 -3.95
N THR A 47 -10.63 1.97 -2.74
CA THR A 47 -11.58 0.87 -2.52
C THR A 47 -13.00 1.19 -2.99
N GLU A 48 -13.37 2.47 -3.02
CA GLU A 48 -14.67 2.96 -3.48
C GLU A 48 -14.76 3.00 -5.01
N LEU A 49 -13.63 2.91 -5.72
CA LEU A 49 -13.58 2.91 -7.19
C LEU A 49 -13.83 1.52 -7.80
N VAL A 50 -14.02 0.48 -6.98
CA VAL A 50 -14.30 -0.89 -7.46
C VAL A 50 -15.54 -0.98 -8.37
N PRO A 51 -16.68 -0.32 -8.08
CA PRO A 51 -17.82 -0.28 -8.99
C PRO A 51 -17.46 0.37 -10.34
N THR A 52 -16.69 1.45 -10.34
CA THR A 52 -16.22 2.12 -11.56
C THR A 52 -15.31 1.21 -12.39
N LEU A 53 -14.36 0.53 -11.75
CA LEU A 53 -13.52 -0.50 -12.38
C LEU A 53 -14.37 -1.62 -12.99
N ASN A 54 -15.41 -2.08 -12.31
CA ASN A 54 -16.30 -3.12 -12.82
C ASN A 54 -17.08 -2.63 -14.05
N ALA A 55 -17.58 -1.39 -14.03
CA ALA A 55 -18.28 -0.80 -15.17
C ALA A 55 -17.36 -0.66 -16.40
N LEU A 56 -16.15 -0.14 -16.21
CA LEU A 56 -15.14 -0.02 -17.28
C LEU A 56 -14.74 -1.38 -17.85
N ARG A 57 -14.55 -2.39 -16.97
CA ARG A 57 -14.24 -3.75 -17.40
C ARG A 57 -15.38 -4.36 -18.23
N SER A 58 -16.63 -4.16 -17.82
CA SER A 58 -17.81 -4.67 -18.52
C SER A 58 -18.05 -3.97 -19.87
N ALA A 59 -17.63 -2.71 -20.02
CA ALA A 59 -17.70 -1.99 -21.29
C ALA A 59 -16.73 -2.51 -22.36
N GLY A 60 -15.76 -3.36 -22.00
CA GLY A 60 -14.93 -4.11 -22.94
C GLY A 60 -13.86 -3.27 -23.64
N ALA A 61 -13.48 -3.69 -24.86
CA ALA A 61 -12.35 -3.12 -25.60
C ALA A 61 -12.37 -1.58 -25.76
N PRO A 62 -13.51 -0.92 -26.03
CA PRO A 62 -13.56 0.55 -26.15
C PRO A 62 -13.14 1.30 -24.88
N LYS A 63 -13.16 0.64 -23.72
CA LYS A 63 -12.82 1.21 -22.41
C LYS A 63 -11.60 0.55 -21.78
N ALA A 64 -10.86 -0.28 -22.53
CA ALA A 64 -9.73 -1.02 -21.99
C ALA A 64 -8.57 -0.12 -21.53
N ASP A 65 -8.31 0.98 -22.24
CA ASP A 65 -7.27 1.94 -21.86
C ASP A 65 -7.69 2.77 -20.65
N GLU A 66 -8.95 3.19 -20.58
CA GLU A 66 -9.49 3.90 -19.42
C GLU A 66 -9.49 3.00 -18.16
N TYR A 67 -9.81 1.72 -18.33
CA TYR A 67 -9.72 0.72 -17.28
C TYR A 67 -8.28 0.53 -16.77
N LEU A 68 -7.31 0.41 -17.69
CA LEU A 68 -5.90 0.30 -17.33
C LEU A 68 -5.40 1.59 -16.64
N GLY A 69 -5.74 2.76 -17.17
CA GLY A 69 -5.39 4.05 -16.58
C GLY A 69 -5.88 4.19 -15.15
N LEU A 70 -7.15 3.86 -14.89
CA LEU A 70 -7.70 3.89 -13.54
C LEU A 70 -7.03 2.87 -12.60
N LEU A 71 -6.67 1.68 -13.09
CA LEU A 71 -5.91 0.71 -12.30
C LEU A 71 -4.54 1.26 -11.90
N LEU A 72 -3.83 1.93 -12.80
CA LEU A 72 -2.51 2.50 -12.51
C LEU A 72 -2.60 3.62 -11.48
N GLU A 73 -3.58 4.54 -11.60
CA GLU A 73 -3.84 5.57 -10.58
C GLU A 73 -4.12 4.94 -9.20
N ILE A 74 -4.90 3.85 -9.15
CA ILE A 74 -5.18 3.11 -7.91
C ILE A 74 -3.92 2.44 -7.35
N ILE A 75 -3.07 1.87 -8.19
CA ILE A 75 -1.82 1.24 -7.78
C ILE A 75 -0.89 2.29 -7.15
N ASP A 76 -0.74 3.45 -7.78
CA ASP A 76 0.05 4.58 -7.25
C ASP A 76 -0.42 4.98 -5.83
N ALA A 77 -1.74 5.18 -5.65
CA ALA A 77 -2.32 5.54 -4.36
C ALA A 77 -2.17 4.42 -3.31
N ALA A 78 -2.37 3.16 -3.71
CA ALA A 78 -2.25 2.02 -2.81
C ALA A 78 -0.80 1.79 -2.34
N GLU A 79 0.18 1.95 -3.23
CA GLU A 79 1.60 1.87 -2.88
C GLU A 79 2.01 3.01 -1.94
N GLN A 80 1.55 4.23 -2.21
CA GLN A 80 1.83 5.38 -1.35
C GLN A 80 1.24 5.18 0.06
N ALA A 81 -0.03 4.79 0.15
CA ALA A 81 -0.69 4.54 1.43
C ALA A 81 -0.01 3.40 2.21
N ALA A 82 0.35 2.31 1.53
CA ALA A 82 1.03 1.17 2.13
C ALA A 82 2.43 1.53 2.65
N SER A 83 3.16 2.41 1.95
CA SER A 83 4.48 2.89 2.38
C SER A 83 4.42 3.66 3.71
N ILE A 84 3.34 4.41 3.94
CA ILE A 84 3.12 5.19 5.18
C ILE A 84 2.78 4.27 6.36
N GLU A 85 1.98 3.22 6.11
CA GLU A 85 1.58 2.23 7.11
C GLU A 85 2.66 1.15 7.35
N GLY A 86 3.65 1.05 6.47
CA GLY A 86 4.68 0.00 6.54
C GLY A 86 4.11 -1.40 6.26
N VAL A 87 3.12 -1.50 5.37
CA VAL A 87 2.46 -2.76 5.00
C VAL A 87 2.64 -3.06 3.52
N GLU A 88 2.27 -4.26 3.10
CA GLU A 88 2.26 -4.62 1.67
C GLU A 88 1.09 -3.90 0.97
N PRO A 89 1.30 -3.30 -0.22
CA PRO A 89 0.20 -2.76 -1.03
C PRO A 89 -0.80 -3.85 -1.43
N ALA A 90 -2.03 -3.48 -1.77
CA ALA A 90 -3.03 -4.47 -2.18
C ALA A 90 -2.66 -5.10 -3.56
N PRO A 91 -2.34 -6.40 -3.67
CA PRO A 91 -1.84 -7.00 -4.92
C PRO A 91 -2.90 -7.11 -6.02
N GLY A 92 -4.19 -6.98 -5.67
CA GLY A 92 -5.31 -7.23 -6.57
C GLY A 92 -5.32 -6.31 -7.79
N TYR A 93 -4.97 -5.03 -7.63
CA TYR A 93 -4.98 -4.05 -8.72
C TYR A 93 -3.79 -4.24 -9.66
N THR A 94 -2.58 -4.41 -9.11
CA THR A 94 -1.36 -4.75 -9.85
C THR A 94 -1.55 -6.02 -10.67
N ARG A 95 -2.14 -7.07 -10.08
CA ARG A 95 -2.43 -8.32 -10.80
C ARG A 95 -3.35 -8.11 -11.99
N ARG A 96 -4.38 -7.27 -11.87
CA ARG A 96 -5.33 -6.95 -12.95
C ARG A 96 -4.63 -6.18 -14.07
N ALA A 97 -3.83 -5.16 -13.75
CA ALA A 97 -3.08 -4.40 -14.74
C ALA A 97 -2.05 -5.27 -15.48
N ALA A 98 -1.31 -6.11 -14.75
CA ALA A 98 -0.38 -7.07 -15.36
C ALA A 98 -1.08 -8.03 -16.35
N VAL A 99 -2.32 -8.48 -16.06
CA VAL A 99 -3.09 -9.32 -17.02
C VAL A 99 -3.41 -8.56 -18.31
N ILE A 100 -3.64 -7.25 -18.23
CA ILE A 100 -3.90 -6.42 -19.41
C ILE A 100 -2.64 -6.31 -20.26
N TYR A 101 -1.50 -5.94 -19.66
CA TYR A 101 -0.21 -5.87 -20.35
C TYR A 101 0.16 -7.20 -21.02
N ARG A 102 -0.02 -8.31 -20.29
CA ARG A 102 0.18 -9.65 -20.82
C ARG A 102 -0.63 -9.95 -22.09
N ARG A 103 -1.92 -9.60 -22.07
CA ARG A 103 -2.82 -9.82 -23.22
C ARG A 103 -2.45 -8.96 -24.42
N ARG A 104 -1.89 -7.77 -24.17
CA ARG A 104 -1.33 -6.87 -25.19
C ARG A 104 0.05 -7.32 -25.68
N LYS A 105 0.64 -8.36 -25.07
CA LYS A 105 2.02 -8.80 -25.27
C LYS A 105 3.05 -7.72 -24.94
N ASP A 106 2.66 -6.76 -24.12
CA ASP A 106 3.57 -5.73 -23.60
C ASP A 106 4.26 -6.26 -22.35
N TYR A 107 5.21 -7.19 -22.56
CA TYR A 107 5.90 -7.87 -21.47
C TYR A 107 6.85 -6.93 -20.71
N ALA A 108 7.34 -5.88 -21.36
CA ALA A 108 8.16 -4.85 -20.73
C ALA A 108 7.35 -4.06 -19.70
N ALA A 109 6.15 -3.60 -20.05
CA ALA A 109 5.28 -2.91 -19.09
C ALA A 109 4.74 -3.85 -18.01
N GLU A 110 4.47 -5.13 -18.33
CA GLU A 110 4.14 -6.14 -17.32
C GLU A 110 5.28 -6.27 -16.30
N LEU A 111 6.51 -6.47 -16.76
CA LEU A 111 7.68 -6.65 -15.90
C LEU A 111 7.93 -5.41 -15.02
N ALA A 112 7.99 -4.22 -15.62
CA ALA A 112 8.23 -2.98 -14.90
C ALA A 112 7.18 -2.72 -13.80
N LEU A 113 5.90 -3.05 -14.07
CA LEU A 113 4.84 -2.93 -13.07
C LEU A 113 5.03 -3.90 -11.90
N LEU A 114 5.40 -5.15 -12.18
CA LEU A 114 5.55 -6.17 -11.14
C LEU A 114 6.77 -5.91 -10.27
N GLU A 115 7.90 -5.53 -10.87
CA GLU A 115 9.11 -5.15 -10.13
C GLU A 115 8.88 -3.92 -9.24
N ARG A 116 8.17 -2.93 -9.76
CA ARG A 116 7.76 -1.76 -9.00
C ARG A 116 6.94 -2.14 -7.77
N TYR A 117 5.98 -3.04 -7.91
CA TYR A 117 5.20 -3.52 -6.77
C TYR A 117 6.09 -4.21 -5.72
N GLU A 118 7.01 -5.08 -6.14
CA GLU A 118 7.92 -5.76 -5.21
C GLU A 118 8.84 -4.77 -4.48
N ALA A 119 9.25 -3.68 -5.15
CA ALA A 119 10.01 -2.60 -4.53
C ALA A 119 9.19 -1.76 -3.52
N ALA A 120 7.86 -1.72 -3.67
CA ALA A 120 6.96 -1.05 -2.74
C ALA A 120 6.64 -1.89 -1.49
N CYS A 121 6.98 -3.19 -1.49
CA CYS A 121 6.82 -4.06 -0.34
C CYS A 121 7.88 -3.76 0.75
N PRO A 122 7.50 -3.73 2.04
CA PRO A 122 8.48 -3.65 3.13
C PRO A 122 9.47 -4.82 3.11
N SER A 123 10.69 -4.61 3.59
CA SER A 123 11.73 -5.64 3.67
C SER A 123 11.23 -6.93 4.33
N GLY A 124 11.44 -8.07 3.66
CA GLY A 124 10.99 -9.38 4.14
C GLY A 124 9.51 -9.68 3.86
N ARG A 125 8.79 -8.77 3.20
CA ARG A 125 7.49 -9.00 2.56
C ARG A 125 7.65 -8.95 1.03
N GLY A 126 6.59 -9.30 0.30
CA GLY A 126 6.61 -9.43 -1.16
C GLY A 126 6.83 -10.87 -1.63
N GLY A 127 7.31 -11.00 -2.86
CA GLY A 127 7.41 -12.27 -3.59
C GLY A 127 6.08 -12.73 -4.19
N THR A 128 5.02 -11.93 -4.06
CA THR A 128 3.67 -12.22 -4.59
C THR A 128 3.69 -12.43 -6.11
N PHE A 129 4.64 -11.82 -6.82
CA PHE A 129 4.74 -11.87 -8.27
C PHE A 129 6.01 -12.53 -8.82
N SER A 130 6.85 -13.17 -8.01
CA SER A 130 8.13 -13.76 -8.44
C SER A 130 8.00 -14.69 -9.66
N GLU A 131 7.06 -15.64 -9.64
CA GLU A 131 6.85 -16.56 -10.77
C GLU A 131 6.41 -15.81 -12.04
N ARG A 132 5.65 -14.74 -11.87
CA ARG A 132 5.11 -13.95 -12.98
C ARG A 132 6.16 -13.03 -13.59
N ILE A 133 7.03 -12.46 -12.75
CA ILE A 133 8.22 -11.71 -13.15
C ILE A 133 9.11 -12.61 -14.03
N GLN A 134 9.50 -13.78 -13.51
CA GLN A 134 10.30 -14.76 -14.28
C GLN A 134 9.65 -15.09 -15.62
N LYS A 135 8.32 -15.26 -15.63
CA LYS A 135 7.60 -15.55 -16.87
C LYS A 135 7.54 -14.36 -17.82
N ALA A 136 7.44 -13.14 -17.34
CA ALA A 136 7.46 -11.93 -18.15
C ALA A 136 8.85 -11.70 -18.76
N GLU A 137 9.92 -11.88 -17.98
CA GLU A 137 11.32 -11.85 -18.45
C GLU A 137 11.54 -12.84 -19.59
N SER A 138 11.19 -14.10 -19.40
CA SER A 138 11.35 -15.14 -20.44
C SER A 138 10.59 -14.82 -21.73
N LEU A 139 9.49 -14.07 -21.66
CA LEU A 139 8.72 -13.71 -22.86
C LEU A 139 9.20 -12.44 -23.52
N LEU A 140 9.79 -11.53 -22.74
CA LEU A 140 10.47 -10.36 -23.27
C LEU A 140 11.70 -10.78 -24.09
N GLU A 141 12.45 -11.78 -23.62
CA GLU A 141 13.62 -12.33 -24.34
C GLU A 141 13.27 -13.02 -25.67
N VAL A 142 12.10 -13.66 -25.73
CA VAL A 142 11.66 -14.46 -26.90
C VAL A 142 10.72 -13.67 -27.82
N ALA A 143 10.33 -12.45 -27.44
CA ALA A 143 9.51 -11.59 -28.30
C ALA A 143 10.31 -11.16 -29.54
N PRO A 144 9.74 -11.31 -30.76
CA PRO A 144 10.42 -10.95 -32.02
C PRO A 144 10.58 -9.44 -32.21
#